data_AF-A0A510IRU8-F1
#
_entry.id   AF-A0A510IRU8-F1
#
_cell.length_a   1.000
_cell.length_b   1.000
_cell.length_c   1.000
_cell.angle_alpha   90.00
_cell.angle_beta   90.00
_cell.angle_gamma   90.00
#
_symmetry.space_group_name_H-M   'P 1'
#
loop_
_entity.id
_entity.type
_entity.pdbx_description
1 polymer ?
#
loop_
_entity_poly.entity_id
_entity_poly.type
_entity_poly.pdbx_seq_one_letter_code
_entity_poly.pdbx_strand_id
1 'polypeptide(L)'
;MSENLLALAASQLGTSGIGALASVLDIPAEQGQKALDTGLAYSLAGMLNKASSKTGMGYLFNMVTDNEALDLSTVTESFSDKDKLDSILQSGAGMLQKVFGTRVEEVIKLASTALSGGDGSRLLKLALPIITSLLSGQVKAQKMDVSDLASLLIGQREFLQDKIPDDLLKALNVPGFDQLGASLVTHGHAKPQEPRPEALHGNGEKRKPVSFSSWFFPLLLVLVALYALNMCMDKGREEAPENRPSLTTQEQAFMESPSEPVGDLTDGNAQAKLGPDDFASNLRDYLKSFARQPDREFPLRINFEGSSAKILNPSAPDIVALAKIMQEHPNLSIAIEGHVKGEGNEIEEQEVSQERADAVREILLQKGIAANRITATGMGSAKEVPEGEAEKKEQRQMDNERISVRVVNFQ
;
A
#
# COMPACT_ATOMS: atom_id res chain seq x y z
N MET A 1 16.81 19.17 17.13
CA MET A 1 15.48 19.75 16.83
C MET A 1 15.14 19.33 15.44
N SER A 2 13.91 18.86 15.20
CA SER A 2 13.51 18.44 13.87
C SER A 2 13.38 19.67 12.96
N GLU A 3 13.80 19.59 11.71
CA GLU A 3 13.58 20.70 10.77
C GLU A 3 12.09 20.83 10.48
N ASN A 4 11.54 22.04 10.63
CA ASN A 4 10.15 22.30 10.32
C ASN A 4 9.95 22.32 8.80
N LEU A 5 9.36 21.26 8.25
CA LEU A 5 9.17 21.12 6.80
C LEU A 5 8.19 22.15 6.22
N LEU A 6 7.22 22.63 7.00
CA LEU A 6 6.30 23.67 6.54
C LEU A 6 7.05 24.99 6.33
N ALA A 7 7.92 25.34 7.29
CA ALA A 7 8.75 26.53 7.19
C ALA A 7 9.78 26.39 6.05
N LEU A 8 10.38 25.20 5.89
CA LEU A 8 11.31 24.92 4.80
C LEU A 8 10.63 25.06 3.43
N ALA A 9 9.42 24.52 3.26
CA ALA A 9 8.64 24.66 2.04
C ALA A 9 8.33 26.13 1.73
N ALA A 10 7.81 26.88 2.71
CA ALA A 10 7.52 28.30 2.54
C ALA A 10 8.77 29.11 2.17
N SER A 11 9.92 28.78 2.77
CA SER A 11 11.20 29.42 2.45
C SER A 11 11.70 29.11 1.04
N GLN A 12 11.53 27.86 0.58
CA GLN A 12 11.98 27.43 -0.75
C GLN A 12 11.08 27.99 -1.87
N LEU A 13 9.77 28.03 -1.64
CA LEU A 13 8.82 28.61 -2.60
C LEU A 13 8.93 30.13 -2.68
N GLY A 14 9.21 30.79 -1.55
CA GLY A 14 9.21 32.24 -1.45
C GLY A 14 7.87 32.88 -1.78
N THR A 15 7.81 34.21 -1.77
CA THR A 15 6.57 34.96 -2.04
C THR A 15 6.04 34.73 -3.45
N SER A 16 6.93 34.62 -4.44
CA SER A 16 6.55 34.35 -5.84
C SER A 16 5.93 32.97 -6.01
N GLY A 17 6.52 31.92 -5.44
CA GLY A 17 5.97 30.56 -5.53
C GLY A 17 4.64 30.42 -4.78
N ILE A 18 4.50 31.08 -3.63
CA ILE A 18 3.24 31.13 -2.88
C ILE A 18 2.15 31.88 -3.67
N GLY A 19 2.50 32.99 -4.33
CA GLY A 19 1.59 33.70 -5.22
C GLY A 19 1.17 32.86 -6.44
N ALA A 20 2.10 32.12 -7.04
CA ALA A 20 1.82 31.19 -8.13
C ALA A 20 0.89 30.06 -7.68
N LEU A 21 1.11 29.50 -6.48
CA LEU A 21 0.20 28.52 -5.87
C LEU A 21 -1.21 29.08 -5.72
N ALA A 22 -1.35 30.29 -5.18
CA ALA A 22 -2.66 30.94 -5.03
C ALA A 22 -3.37 31.12 -6.38
N SER A 23 -2.62 31.54 -7.40
CA SER A 23 -3.12 31.68 -8.78
C SER A 23 -3.62 30.35 -9.36
N VAL A 24 -2.84 29.28 -9.22
CA VAL A 24 -3.22 27.93 -9.70
C VAL A 24 -4.48 27.40 -9.00
N LEU A 25 -4.66 27.75 -7.72
CA LEU A 25 -5.81 27.35 -6.92
C LEU A 25 -7.03 28.26 -7.10
N ASP A 26 -6.92 29.32 -7.90
CA ASP A 26 -7.97 30.34 -8.09
C ASP A 26 -8.44 30.96 -6.77
N ILE A 27 -7.47 31.28 -5.88
CA ILE A 27 -7.74 31.92 -4.59
C ILE A 27 -7.03 33.28 -4.50
N PRO A 28 -7.49 34.20 -3.64
CA PRO A 28 -6.82 35.47 -3.41
C PRO A 28 -5.36 35.28 -2.94
N ALA A 29 -4.46 36.14 -3.41
CA ALA A 29 -3.02 36.02 -3.16
C ALA A 29 -2.68 36.00 -1.66
N GLU A 30 -3.42 36.76 -0.84
CA GLU A 30 -3.27 36.79 0.62
C GLU A 30 -3.62 35.45 1.30
N GLN A 31 -4.36 34.58 0.63
CA GLN A 31 -4.69 33.23 1.13
C GLN A 31 -3.64 32.19 0.74
N GLY A 32 -2.66 32.53 -0.11
CA GLY A 32 -1.65 31.59 -0.61
C GLY A 32 -0.86 30.90 0.51
N GLN A 33 -0.42 31.63 1.53
CA GLN A 33 0.29 31.04 2.67
C GLN A 33 -0.59 30.07 3.46
N LYS A 34 -1.85 30.45 3.71
CA LYS A 34 -2.82 29.59 4.41
C LYS A 34 -3.06 28.31 3.60
N ALA A 35 -3.17 28.43 2.28
CA ALA A 35 -3.34 27.29 1.38
C ALA A 35 -2.14 26.35 1.43
N LEU A 36 -0.92 26.88 1.30
CA LEU A 36 0.31 26.11 1.43
C LEU A 36 0.36 25.37 2.77
N ASP A 37 0.17 26.08 3.88
CA ASP A 37 0.17 25.49 5.23
C ASP A 37 -0.85 24.37 5.36
N THR A 38 -2.07 24.57 4.86
CA THR A 38 -3.16 23.58 4.90
C THR A 38 -2.79 22.34 4.09
N GLY A 39 -2.36 22.53 2.85
CA GLY A 39 -2.01 21.43 1.95
C GLY A 39 -0.85 20.59 2.50
N LEU A 40 0.21 21.25 3.01
CA LEU A 40 1.37 20.57 3.59
C LEU A 40 1.01 19.86 4.90
N ALA A 41 0.24 20.50 5.77
CA ALA A 41 -0.19 19.88 7.02
C ALA A 41 -1.04 18.63 6.78
N TYR A 42 -2.01 18.71 5.85
CA TYR A 42 -2.87 17.59 5.51
C TYR A 42 -2.07 16.44 4.88
N SER A 43 -1.14 16.78 3.98
CA SER A 43 -0.24 15.81 3.35
C SER A 43 0.62 15.10 4.38
N LEU A 44 1.24 15.84 5.31
CA LEU A 44 2.06 15.26 6.38
C LEU A 44 1.23 14.44 7.36
N ALA A 45 0.01 14.84 7.68
CA ALA A 45 -0.88 14.03 8.51
C ALA A 45 -1.26 12.72 7.82
N GLY A 46 -1.56 12.75 6.51
CA GLY A 46 -1.74 11.55 5.71
C GLY A 46 -0.51 10.63 5.73
N MET A 47 0.68 11.19 5.53
CA MET A 47 1.94 10.44 5.58
C MET A 47 2.19 9.86 6.98
N LEU A 48 2.00 10.62 8.06
CA LEU A 48 2.13 10.12 9.44
C LEU A 48 1.15 8.98 9.74
N ASN A 49 -0.09 9.09 9.24
CA ASN A 49 -1.07 8.03 9.38
C ASN A 49 -0.65 6.77 8.60
N LYS A 50 -0.22 6.92 7.34
CA LYS A 50 0.28 5.82 6.51
C LYS A 50 1.51 5.16 7.14
N ALA A 51 2.42 5.97 7.68
CA ALA A 51 3.65 5.54 8.34
C ALA A 51 3.40 4.74 9.64
N SER A 52 2.19 4.75 10.20
CA SER A 52 1.86 4.01 11.44
C SER A 52 1.97 2.48 11.31
N SER A 53 2.27 1.94 10.13
CA SER A 53 2.55 0.52 9.89
C SER A 53 3.91 0.33 9.23
N LYS A 54 4.56 -0.82 9.46
CA LYS A 54 5.84 -1.17 8.82
C LYS A 54 5.75 -1.12 7.30
N THR A 55 4.68 -1.68 6.74
CA THR A 55 4.42 -1.69 5.29
C THR A 55 4.19 -0.27 4.77
N GLY A 56 3.35 0.51 5.46
CA GLY A 56 3.06 1.89 5.13
C GLY A 56 4.31 2.79 5.10
N MET A 57 5.21 2.62 6.08
CA MET A 57 6.48 3.33 6.11
C MET A 57 7.39 2.93 4.95
N GLY A 58 7.42 1.64 4.57
CA GLY A 58 8.14 1.18 3.38
C GLY A 58 7.66 1.85 2.10
N TYR A 59 6.33 1.94 1.89
CA TYR A 59 5.79 2.64 0.72
C TYR A 59 6.13 4.11 0.69
N LEU A 60 6.06 4.79 1.84
CA LEU A 60 6.43 6.20 1.91
C LEU A 60 7.90 6.40 1.60
N PHE A 61 8.77 5.53 2.09
CA PHE A 61 10.19 5.60 1.78
C PHE A 61 10.42 5.48 0.27
N ASN A 62 9.84 4.46 -0.39
CA ASN A 62 9.94 4.30 -1.84
C ASN A 62 9.34 5.48 -2.61
N MET A 63 8.16 5.95 -2.19
CA MET A 63 7.54 7.14 -2.78
C MET A 63 8.45 8.38 -2.65
N VAL A 64 9.18 8.51 -1.54
CA VAL A 64 10.12 9.62 -1.34
C VAL A 64 11.40 9.42 -2.16
N THR A 65 11.90 8.19 -2.34
CA THR A 65 13.18 7.94 -3.04
C THR A 65 13.05 7.83 -4.56
N ASP A 66 11.94 7.26 -5.05
CA ASP A 66 11.81 6.81 -6.43
C ASP A 66 11.19 7.86 -7.36
N ASN A 67 10.50 8.86 -6.80
CA ASN A 67 9.92 9.94 -7.58
C ASN A 67 10.98 10.98 -7.98
N GLU A 68 10.86 11.50 -9.21
CA GLU A 68 11.63 12.66 -9.64
C GLU A 68 11.24 13.86 -8.77
N ALA A 69 12.23 14.43 -8.09
CA ALA A 69 11.98 15.49 -7.13
C ALA A 69 11.63 16.79 -7.87
N LEU A 70 10.50 17.41 -7.48
CA LEU A 70 10.13 18.73 -7.98
C LEU A 70 11.17 19.77 -7.55
N ASP A 71 11.77 20.47 -8.51
CA ASP A 71 12.64 21.60 -8.22
C ASP A 71 11.81 22.81 -7.74
N LEU A 72 11.86 23.06 -6.44
CA LEU A 72 11.10 24.14 -5.81
C LEU A 72 11.62 25.53 -6.19
N SER A 73 12.87 25.65 -6.65
CA SER A 73 13.43 26.93 -7.07
C SER A 73 12.83 27.44 -8.38
N THR A 74 12.37 26.52 -9.23
CA THR A 74 11.74 26.80 -10.53
C THR A 74 10.23 26.53 -10.54
N VAL A 75 9.62 26.42 -9.35
CA VAL A 75 8.20 26.10 -9.20
C VAL A 75 7.28 27.15 -9.81
N THR A 76 7.68 28.42 -9.80
CA THR A 76 6.89 29.53 -10.38
C THR A 76 6.74 29.35 -11.89
N GLU A 77 7.82 28.94 -12.57
CA GLU A 77 7.80 28.63 -14.00
C GLU A 77 6.98 27.37 -14.26
N SER A 78 7.18 26.34 -13.43
CA SER A 78 6.46 25.07 -13.55
C SER A 78 4.95 25.19 -13.34
N PHE A 79 4.51 26.14 -12.52
CA PHE A 79 3.08 26.44 -12.30
C PHE A 79 2.48 27.32 -13.39
N SER A 80 3.30 28.08 -14.11
CA SER A 80 2.87 28.94 -15.22
C SER A 80 2.80 28.16 -16.55
N ASP A 81 3.62 27.12 -16.69
CA ASP A 81 3.61 26.21 -17.83
C ASP A 81 2.54 25.12 -17.66
N LYS A 82 1.64 25.02 -18.64
CA LYS A 82 0.49 24.11 -18.55
C LYS A 82 0.90 22.64 -18.51
N ASP A 83 1.85 22.23 -19.35
CA ASP A 83 2.25 20.83 -19.48
C ASP A 83 3.01 20.36 -18.22
N LYS A 84 3.87 21.22 -17.68
CA LYS A 84 4.54 20.97 -16.39
C LYS A 84 3.55 20.91 -15.24
N LEU A 85 2.60 21.85 -15.18
CA LEU A 85 1.57 21.86 -14.14
C LEU A 85 0.72 20.59 -14.21
N ASP A 86 0.28 20.18 -15.39
CA ASP A 86 -0.51 18.97 -15.59
C ASP A 86 0.26 17.71 -15.15
N SER A 87 1.56 17.63 -15.45
CA SER A 87 2.45 16.56 -14.95
C SER A 87 2.56 16.54 -13.43
N ILE A 88 2.74 17.71 -12.79
CA ILE A 88 2.78 17.83 -11.32
C ILE A 88 1.45 17.36 -10.72
N LEU A 89 0.31 17.79 -11.28
CA LEU A 89 -1.01 17.42 -10.80
C LEU A 89 -1.29 15.92 -10.98
N GLN A 90 -0.80 15.31 -12.06
CA GLN A 90 -0.91 13.86 -12.30
C GLN A 90 -0.07 13.07 -11.29
N SER A 91 1.18 13.49 -11.06
CA SER A 91 2.06 12.90 -10.04
C SER A 91 1.42 12.99 -8.65
N GLY A 92 0.93 14.18 -8.29
CA GLY A 92 0.21 14.41 -7.04
C GLY A 92 -1.07 13.58 -6.91
N ALA A 93 -1.81 13.35 -8.00
CA ALA A 93 -3.01 12.50 -7.99
C ALA A 93 -2.68 11.04 -7.67
N GLY A 94 -1.57 10.53 -8.21
CA GLY A 94 -1.06 9.19 -7.88
C GLY A 94 -0.64 9.09 -6.41
N MET A 95 0.07 10.09 -5.89
CA MET A 95 0.47 10.15 -4.48
C MET A 95 -0.74 10.25 -3.54
N LEU A 96 -1.79 10.98 -3.94
CA LEU A 96 -2.97 11.20 -3.13
C LEU A 96 -3.64 9.87 -2.75
N GLN A 97 -3.80 8.97 -3.72
CA GLN A 97 -4.33 7.63 -3.49
C GLN A 97 -3.41 6.79 -2.60
N LYS A 98 -2.08 6.84 -2.82
CA LYS A 98 -1.12 6.08 -2.00
C LYS A 98 -1.10 6.52 -0.53
N VAL A 99 -1.22 7.82 -0.29
CA VAL A 99 -1.15 8.42 1.05
C VAL A 99 -2.48 8.27 1.82
N PHE A 100 -3.61 8.54 1.17
CA PHE A 100 -4.91 8.60 1.85
C PHE A 100 -5.82 7.40 1.58
N GLY A 101 -5.51 6.55 0.59
CA GLY A 101 -6.28 5.36 0.26
C GLY A 101 -7.75 5.65 -0.03
N THR A 102 -8.65 4.90 0.59
CA THR A 102 -10.10 5.09 0.44
C THR A 102 -10.62 6.40 1.05
N ARG A 103 -9.79 7.15 1.80
CA ARG A 103 -10.17 8.39 2.48
C ARG A 103 -9.94 9.65 1.66
N VAL A 104 -9.43 9.51 0.44
CA VAL A 104 -9.10 10.64 -0.45
C VAL A 104 -10.26 11.64 -0.58
N GLU A 105 -11.49 11.17 -0.81
CA GLU A 105 -12.64 12.04 -1.03
C GLU A 105 -13.00 12.88 0.21
N GLU A 106 -12.96 12.28 1.39
CA GLU A 106 -13.23 12.95 2.67
C GLU A 106 -12.17 14.04 2.93
N VAL A 107 -10.89 13.71 2.72
CA VAL A 107 -9.78 14.64 2.92
C VAL A 107 -9.81 15.79 1.91
N ILE A 108 -10.15 15.52 0.64
CA ILE A 108 -10.37 16.55 -0.38
C ILE A 108 -11.46 17.53 0.05
N LYS A 109 -12.60 17.01 0.52
CA LYS A 109 -13.72 17.85 0.97
C LYS A 109 -13.33 18.77 2.12
N LEU A 110 -12.57 18.25 3.09
CA LEU A 110 -12.06 19.04 4.20
C LEU A 110 -11.07 20.12 3.73
N ALA A 111 -10.16 19.77 2.82
CA ALA A 111 -9.22 20.72 2.23
C ALA A 111 -9.94 21.86 1.49
N SER A 112 -10.97 21.55 0.69
CA SER A 112 -11.80 22.57 0.02
C SER A 112 -12.51 23.49 1.01
N THR A 113 -12.99 22.92 2.12
CA THR A 113 -13.65 23.68 3.20
C THR A 113 -12.66 24.65 3.88
N ALA A 114 -11.44 24.18 4.16
CA ALA A 114 -10.38 25.00 4.77
C ALA A 114 -9.94 26.18 3.88
N LEU A 115 -10.01 26.00 2.55
CA LEU A 115 -9.78 27.04 1.54
C LEU A 115 -10.98 27.97 1.30
N SER A 116 -12.06 27.87 2.08
CA SER A 116 -13.29 28.66 1.89
C SER A 116 -13.94 28.48 0.51
N GLY A 117 -13.88 27.27 -0.06
CA GLY A 117 -14.49 26.92 -1.34
C GLY A 117 -13.52 26.75 -2.51
N GLY A 118 -12.20 26.88 -2.29
CA GLY A 118 -11.18 26.55 -3.29
C GLY A 118 -11.07 25.05 -3.59
N ASP A 119 -10.31 24.69 -4.63
CA ASP A 119 -10.14 23.31 -5.07
C ASP A 119 -9.16 22.54 -4.14
N GLY A 120 -9.71 21.86 -3.14
CA GLY A 120 -8.96 21.01 -2.22
C GLY A 120 -8.26 19.82 -2.90
N SER A 121 -8.81 19.31 -4.00
CA SER A 121 -8.19 18.24 -4.78
C SER A 121 -6.89 18.75 -5.41
N ARG A 122 -6.96 19.90 -6.07
CA ARG A 122 -5.81 20.56 -6.67
C ARG A 122 -4.78 20.98 -5.63
N LEU A 123 -5.22 21.49 -4.47
CA LEU A 123 -4.32 21.82 -3.36
C LEU A 123 -3.48 20.61 -2.95
N LEU A 124 -4.11 19.47 -2.65
CA LEU A 124 -3.40 18.30 -2.16
C LEU A 124 -2.49 17.69 -3.25
N LYS A 125 -2.93 17.70 -4.52
CA LYS A 125 -2.12 17.28 -5.66
C LYS A 125 -0.89 18.15 -5.89
N LEU A 126 -0.90 19.41 -5.46
CA LEU A 126 0.29 20.28 -5.49
C LEU A 126 1.15 20.10 -4.24
N ALA A 127 0.51 20.00 -3.07
CA ALA A 127 1.21 19.89 -1.79
C ALA A 127 2.01 18.59 -1.64
N LEU A 128 1.48 17.47 -2.15
CA LEU A 128 2.12 16.16 -2.06
C LEU A 128 3.50 16.12 -2.77
N PRO A 129 3.63 16.49 -4.06
CA PRO A 129 4.93 16.60 -4.72
C PRO A 129 5.90 17.58 -4.04
N ILE A 130 5.39 18.68 -3.46
CA ILE A 130 6.25 19.64 -2.74
C ILE A 130 6.85 18.98 -1.50
N ILE A 131 6.03 18.34 -0.67
CA ILE A 131 6.54 17.74 0.57
C ILE A 131 7.39 16.49 0.29
N THR A 132 7.03 15.67 -0.71
CA THR A 132 7.86 14.52 -1.10
C THR A 132 9.20 14.96 -1.67
N SER A 133 9.26 16.05 -2.45
CA SER A 133 10.52 16.61 -2.94
C SER A 133 11.43 17.06 -1.80
N LEU A 134 10.88 17.75 -0.80
CA LEU A 134 11.64 18.16 0.40
C LEU A 134 12.17 16.95 1.18
N LEU A 135 11.32 15.96 1.41
CA LEU A 135 11.73 14.71 2.07
C LEU A 135 12.80 13.97 1.26
N SER A 136 12.64 13.89 -0.06
CA SER A 136 13.61 13.29 -0.98
C SER A 136 14.97 13.99 -0.89
N GLY A 137 14.96 15.33 -0.83
CA GLY A 137 16.16 16.13 -0.62
C GLY A 137 16.88 15.77 0.69
N GLN A 138 16.14 15.65 1.78
CA GLN A 138 16.69 15.26 3.09
C GLN A 138 17.23 13.83 3.09
N VAL A 139 16.46 12.89 2.54
CA VAL A 139 16.85 11.47 2.45
C VAL A 139 18.13 11.31 1.63
N LYS A 140 18.23 11.99 0.49
CA LYS A 140 19.42 11.94 -0.38
C LYS A 140 20.63 12.65 0.23
N ALA A 141 20.43 13.83 0.83
CA ALA A 141 21.51 14.61 1.43
C ALA A 141 22.14 13.91 2.64
N GLN A 142 21.32 13.29 3.49
CA GLN A 142 21.78 12.65 4.72
C GLN A 142 21.93 11.12 4.60
N LYS A 143 21.63 10.54 3.42
CA LYS A 143 21.60 9.09 3.18
C LYS A 143 20.72 8.34 4.18
N MET A 144 19.54 8.89 4.45
CA MET A 144 18.59 8.36 5.43
C MET A 144 18.09 6.98 5.02
N ASP A 145 17.94 6.09 5.99
CA ASP A 145 17.17 4.87 5.83
C ASP A 145 15.68 5.07 6.21
N VAL A 146 14.92 3.98 6.19
CA VAL A 146 13.49 3.98 6.53
C VAL A 146 13.23 4.46 7.97
N SER A 147 14.13 4.12 8.90
CA SER A 147 14.02 4.49 10.32
C SER A 147 14.33 5.98 10.54
N ASP A 148 15.32 6.51 9.81
CA ASP A 148 15.66 7.92 9.84
C ASP A 148 14.50 8.77 9.28
N LEU A 149 13.91 8.36 8.15
CA LEU A 149 12.73 9.03 7.58
C LEU A 149 11.54 8.98 8.54
N ALA A 150 11.29 7.82 9.18
CA ALA A 150 10.26 7.68 10.20
C ALA A 150 10.47 8.68 11.36
N SER A 151 11.70 8.80 11.84
CA SER A 151 12.06 9.72 12.93
C SER A 151 11.86 11.18 12.52
N LEU A 152 12.20 11.53 11.27
CA LEU A 152 11.97 12.86 10.72
C LEU A 152 10.47 13.18 10.63
N LEU A 153 9.65 12.24 10.14
CA LEU A 153 8.20 12.39 10.07
C LEU A 153 7.59 12.57 11.47
N ILE A 154 7.97 11.75 12.45
CA ILE A 154 7.54 11.90 13.85
C ILE A 154 7.88 13.30 14.37
N GLY A 155 9.07 13.81 14.06
CA GLY A 155 9.50 15.16 14.41
C GLY A 155 8.52 16.23 13.94
N GLN A 156 7.88 16.05 12.79
CA GLN A 156 6.92 17.04 12.26
C GLN A 156 5.67 17.21 13.12
N ARG A 157 5.33 16.25 13.99
CA ARG A 157 4.12 16.32 14.83
C ARG A 157 4.07 17.58 15.68
N GLU A 158 5.23 18.06 16.16
CA GLU A 158 5.28 19.28 16.98
C GLU A 158 4.80 20.52 16.22
N PHE A 159 4.98 20.56 14.90
CA PHE A 159 4.58 21.69 14.05
C PHE A 159 3.16 21.56 13.47
N LEU A 160 2.53 20.41 13.65
CA LEU A 160 1.22 20.09 13.07
C LEU A 160 0.06 20.26 14.08
N GLN A 161 0.34 20.29 15.38
CA GLN A 161 -0.70 20.25 16.43
C GLN A 161 -1.82 21.29 16.23
N ASP A 162 -1.46 22.54 15.92
CA ASP A 162 -2.44 23.62 15.73
C ASP A 162 -2.97 23.75 14.29
N LYS A 163 -2.49 22.90 13.38
CA LYS A 163 -2.81 22.95 11.94
C LYS A 163 -3.69 21.79 11.48
N ILE A 164 -3.90 20.78 12.33
CA ILE A 164 -4.69 19.59 12.02
C ILE A 164 -6.04 19.67 12.74
N PRO A 165 -7.16 19.87 12.04
CA PRO A 165 -8.47 19.89 12.67
C PRO A 165 -8.94 18.47 13.05
N ASP A 166 -9.77 18.37 14.09
CA ASP A 166 -10.35 17.09 14.55
C ASP A 166 -11.10 16.34 13.44
N ASP A 167 -11.76 17.06 12.54
CA ASP A 167 -12.48 16.44 11.42
C ASP A 167 -11.53 15.76 10.43
N LEU A 168 -10.29 16.26 10.27
CA LEU A 168 -9.27 15.56 9.50
C LEU A 168 -8.82 14.29 10.20
N LEU A 169 -8.62 14.32 11.52
CA LEU A 169 -8.29 13.11 12.28
C LEU A 169 -9.38 12.04 12.15
N LYS A 170 -10.65 12.44 12.24
CA LYS A 170 -11.79 11.53 11.99
C LYS A 170 -11.78 10.96 10.58
N ALA A 171 -11.55 11.79 9.55
CA ALA A 171 -11.46 11.34 8.16
C ALA A 171 -10.29 10.36 7.94
N LEU A 172 -9.20 10.54 8.67
CA LEU A 172 -8.05 9.62 8.67
C LEU A 172 -8.26 8.39 9.57
N ASN A 173 -9.40 8.31 10.27
CA ASN A 173 -9.70 7.30 11.28
C ASN A 173 -8.63 7.21 12.39
N VAL A 174 -8.13 8.38 12.80
CA VAL A 174 -7.19 8.55 13.90
C VAL A 174 -7.97 9.08 15.11
N PRO A 175 -8.02 8.36 16.25
CA PRO A 175 -8.83 8.75 17.40
C PRO A 175 -8.46 10.10 18.03
N GLY A 176 -7.20 10.52 17.89
CA GLY A 176 -6.68 11.77 18.44
C GLY A 176 -5.29 12.11 17.91
N PHE A 177 -4.89 13.38 18.03
CA PHE A 177 -3.61 13.85 17.51
C PHE A 177 -2.41 13.15 18.15
N ASP A 178 -2.55 12.70 19.40
CA ASP A 178 -1.57 11.89 20.13
C ASP A 178 -1.31 10.52 19.48
N GLN A 179 -2.29 9.99 18.73
CA GLN A 179 -2.17 8.71 18.03
C GLN A 179 -1.66 8.83 16.59
N LEU A 180 -1.60 10.04 16.03
CA LEU A 180 -1.11 10.29 14.67
C LEU A 180 0.37 9.92 14.55
N GLY A 181 0.67 8.79 13.88
CA GLY A 181 2.03 8.26 13.78
C GLY A 181 2.59 7.72 15.11
N ALA A 182 1.77 7.42 16.12
CA ALA A 182 2.25 6.92 17.42
C ALA A 182 2.96 5.55 17.32
N SER A 183 2.52 4.69 16.41
CA SER A 183 3.12 3.37 16.16
C SER A 183 4.55 3.44 15.60
N LEU A 184 5.00 4.61 15.15
CA LEU A 184 6.39 4.81 14.71
C LEU A 184 7.37 4.81 15.88
N VAL A 185 6.91 5.20 17.08
CA VAL A 185 7.75 5.27 18.29
C VAL A 185 8.20 3.88 18.75
N THR A 186 7.46 2.82 18.43
CA THR A 186 7.79 1.44 18.86
C THR A 186 8.83 0.75 17.97
N HIS A 187 9.28 1.40 16.89
CA HIS A 187 10.27 0.83 15.96
C HIS A 187 11.66 1.48 16.09
N GLY A 188 11.79 2.55 16.88
CA GLY A 188 13.06 3.13 17.29
C GLY A 188 13.56 2.50 18.58
N HIS A 189 14.67 1.77 18.50
CA HIS A 189 15.36 1.04 19.57
C HIS A 189 14.70 -0.29 19.99
N ALA A 190 15.08 -1.36 19.30
CA ALA A 190 15.35 -2.59 20.05
C ALA A 190 16.38 -2.22 21.14
N LYS A 191 16.01 -2.31 22.42
CA LYS A 191 17.00 -2.35 23.51
C LYS A 191 18.07 -3.37 23.09
N PRO A 192 19.37 -3.09 23.28
CA PRO A 192 20.39 -4.12 23.13
C PRO A 192 19.90 -5.35 23.89
N GLN A 193 19.74 -6.47 23.19
CA GLN A 193 19.46 -7.73 23.87
C GLN A 193 20.57 -7.89 24.90
N GLU A 194 20.20 -8.03 26.18
CA GLU A 194 21.17 -8.44 27.18
C GLU A 194 21.86 -9.70 26.65
N PRO A 195 23.20 -9.76 26.68
CA PRO A 195 23.91 -10.91 26.17
C PRO A 195 23.36 -12.15 26.87
N ARG A 196 22.78 -13.05 26.07
CA ARG A 196 22.32 -14.36 26.53
C ARG A 196 23.48 -14.99 27.31
N PRO A 197 23.28 -15.46 28.56
CA PRO A 197 24.36 -16.06 29.32
C PRO A 197 24.99 -17.19 28.52
N GLU A 198 26.32 -17.14 28.42
CA GLU A 198 27.13 -18.07 27.65
C GLU A 198 26.73 -19.52 27.96
N ALA A 199 26.39 -20.26 26.91
CA ALA A 199 26.29 -21.71 27.03
C ALA A 199 27.68 -22.27 27.36
N LEU A 200 27.76 -23.00 28.46
CA LEU A 200 28.94 -23.72 28.94
C LEU A 200 29.64 -24.51 27.82
N HIS A 201 30.96 -24.39 27.82
CA HIS A 201 31.95 -24.94 26.89
C HIS A 201 31.66 -26.36 26.35
N GLY A 202 31.67 -26.47 25.01
CA GLY A 202 32.01 -27.68 24.28
C GLY A 202 33.32 -27.47 23.51
N ASN A 203 34.34 -28.23 23.87
CA ASN A 203 35.69 -28.18 23.30
C ASN A 203 35.69 -28.69 21.84
N GLY A 204 36.23 -27.95 20.87
CA GLY A 204 36.34 -28.46 19.48
C GLY A 204 36.76 -27.44 18.41
N GLU A 205 38.07 -27.38 18.17
CA GLU A 205 38.77 -26.96 16.95
C GLU A 205 38.56 -25.54 16.35
N LYS A 206 39.63 -24.75 16.38
CA LYS A 206 39.75 -23.46 15.65
C LYS A 206 39.70 -23.70 14.14
N ARG A 207 38.57 -23.39 13.49
CA ARG A 207 38.52 -23.24 12.03
C ARG A 207 39.19 -21.92 11.62
N LYS A 208 40.14 -22.00 10.70
CA LYS A 208 40.81 -20.82 10.10
C LYS A 208 39.79 -19.99 9.30
N PRO A 209 39.92 -18.65 9.25
CA PRO A 209 39.04 -17.83 8.44
C PRO A 209 39.26 -18.15 6.96
N VAL A 210 38.19 -18.53 6.26
CA VAL A 210 38.20 -18.72 4.81
C VAL A 210 38.25 -17.33 4.15
N SER A 211 39.37 -17.04 3.50
CA SER A 211 39.56 -15.87 2.65
C SER A 211 38.69 -16.01 1.40
N PHE A 212 37.83 -15.02 1.15
CA PHE A 212 36.90 -14.93 0.02
C PHE A 212 37.60 -14.86 -1.37
N SER A 213 38.94 -14.82 -1.40
CA SER A 213 39.73 -14.66 -2.63
C SER A 213 40.08 -15.97 -3.36
N SER A 214 39.73 -17.16 -2.84
CA SER A 214 40.14 -18.44 -3.46
C SER A 214 39.08 -19.12 -4.34
N TRP A 215 37.82 -18.65 -4.34
CA TRP A 215 36.76 -19.22 -5.19
C TRP A 215 36.59 -18.48 -6.53
N PHE A 216 36.97 -17.20 -6.59
CA PHE A 216 36.67 -16.36 -7.75
C PHE A 216 37.52 -16.67 -9.00
N PHE A 217 38.80 -17.00 -8.81
CA PHE A 217 39.75 -17.23 -9.91
C PHE A 217 39.53 -18.52 -10.73
N PRO A 218 39.17 -19.68 -10.15
CA PRO A 218 38.87 -20.87 -10.97
C PRO A 218 37.57 -20.74 -11.76
N LEU A 219 36.56 -20.04 -11.23
CA LEU A 219 35.27 -19.84 -11.92
C LEU A 219 35.39 -18.88 -13.11
N LEU A 220 36.23 -17.85 -12.99
CA LEU A 220 36.57 -16.94 -14.09
C LEU A 220 37.30 -17.69 -15.24
N LEU A 221 38.23 -18.60 -14.91
CA LEU A 221 38.94 -19.40 -15.92
C LEU A 221 38.01 -20.36 -16.68
N VAL A 222 37.01 -20.92 -16.01
CA VAL A 222 36.00 -21.78 -16.65
C VAL A 222 35.10 -20.98 -17.59
N LEU A 223 34.69 -19.76 -17.21
CA LEU A 223 33.89 -18.88 -18.08
C LEU A 223 34.66 -18.44 -19.34
N VAL A 224 35.96 -18.13 -19.20
CA VAL A 224 36.82 -17.80 -20.35
C VAL A 224 36.99 -19.00 -21.29
N ALA A 225 37.12 -20.22 -20.74
CA ALA A 225 37.19 -21.44 -21.54
C ALA A 225 35.87 -21.76 -22.28
N LEU A 226 34.72 -21.55 -21.63
CA LEU A 226 33.40 -21.73 -22.26
C LEU A 226 33.14 -20.69 -23.35
N TYR A 227 33.57 -19.44 -23.15
CA TYR A 227 33.49 -18.40 -24.18
C TYR A 227 34.37 -18.73 -25.39
N ALA A 228 35.59 -19.23 -25.18
CA ALA A 228 36.49 -19.66 -26.26
C ALA A 228 35.95 -20.88 -27.04
N LEU A 229 35.28 -21.81 -26.35
CA LEU A 229 34.60 -22.96 -26.99
C LEU A 229 33.40 -22.51 -27.83
N ASN A 230 32.62 -21.54 -27.36
CA ASN A 230 31.49 -20.99 -28.11
C ASN A 230 31.95 -20.24 -29.39
N MET A 231 33.11 -19.58 -29.34
CA MET A 231 33.68 -18.87 -30.48
C MET A 231 34.31 -19.80 -31.55
N CYS A 232 34.46 -21.08 -31.26
CA CYS A 232 34.98 -22.10 -32.19
C CYS A 232 33.90 -22.92 -32.90
N MET A 233 32.61 -22.77 -32.55
CA MET A 233 31.51 -23.50 -33.18
C MET A 233 30.74 -22.72 -34.25
N ASP A 234 31.17 -21.51 -34.60
CA ASP A 234 30.48 -20.69 -35.60
C ASP A 234 31.14 -20.76 -36.99
N LYS A 235 31.35 -21.99 -37.46
CA LYS A 235 31.74 -22.25 -38.86
C LYS A 235 30.92 -23.39 -39.45
N GLY A 236 29.86 -22.97 -40.13
CA GLY A 236 29.30 -23.68 -41.28
C GLY A 236 27.93 -24.27 -41.04
N ARG A 237 26.90 -23.64 -41.59
CA ARG A 237 25.98 -24.29 -42.53
C ARG A 237 25.11 -23.29 -43.28
N GLU A 238 24.93 -23.60 -44.56
CA GLU A 238 24.37 -22.82 -45.66
C GLU A 238 22.86 -22.55 -45.57
N GLU A 239 22.42 -21.55 -46.33
CA GLU A 239 21.05 -21.03 -46.46
C GLU A 239 20.14 -21.82 -47.44
N ALA A 240 18.82 -21.60 -47.26
CA ALA A 240 17.69 -21.59 -48.23
C ALA A 240 16.85 -22.88 -48.47
N PRO A 241 15.56 -22.80 -48.90
CA PRO A 241 14.59 -21.69 -48.82
C PRO A 241 13.17 -22.02 -48.29
N GLU A 242 12.55 -20.95 -47.80
CA GLU A 242 11.15 -20.50 -47.83
C GLU A 242 10.05 -21.32 -48.56
N ASN A 243 8.93 -21.52 -47.87
CA ASN A 243 7.59 -21.64 -48.49
C ASN A 243 6.49 -21.14 -47.53
N ARG A 244 5.80 -20.05 -47.91
CA ARG A 244 4.49 -19.61 -47.39
C ARG A 244 3.41 -20.03 -48.41
N PRO A 245 2.16 -20.26 -47.99
CA PRO A 245 1.12 -19.20 -48.05
C PRO A 245 0.29 -19.15 -46.74
N SER A 246 0.03 -18.00 -46.10
CA SER A 246 -0.94 -16.92 -46.39
C SER A 246 -2.39 -17.17 -45.96
N LEU A 247 -2.81 -16.39 -44.93
CA LEU A 247 -4.06 -15.63 -44.72
C LEU A 247 -5.48 -16.26 -44.87
N THR A 248 -6.39 -15.63 -44.12
CA THR A 248 -7.88 -15.63 -44.15
C THR A 248 -8.53 -16.78 -43.37
N THR A 249 -9.58 -16.63 -42.55
CA THR A 249 -10.67 -15.64 -42.46
C THR A 249 -11.32 -15.69 -41.06
N GLN A 250 -11.92 -14.57 -40.64
CA GLN A 250 -12.98 -14.46 -39.63
C GLN A 250 -14.00 -15.61 -39.65
N GLU A 251 -14.52 -15.97 -38.47
CA GLU A 251 -15.96 -16.15 -38.31
C GLU A 251 -16.39 -15.78 -36.88
N GLN A 252 -17.27 -14.78 -36.79
CA GLN A 252 -18.04 -14.42 -35.61
C GLN A 252 -19.31 -15.27 -35.59
N ALA A 253 -19.65 -15.80 -34.43
CA ALA A 253 -21.02 -16.14 -34.02
C ALA A 253 -21.09 -15.73 -32.53
N PHE A 254 -21.85 -14.75 -32.06
CA PHE A 254 -23.30 -14.51 -32.08
C PHE A 254 -24.13 -15.71 -31.58
N MET A 255 -25.13 -15.40 -30.74
CA MET A 255 -26.01 -16.26 -29.92
C MET A 255 -25.47 -16.61 -28.54
N GLU A 256 -26.19 -16.47 -27.42
CA GLU A 256 -27.52 -15.95 -27.14
C GLU A 256 -27.64 -15.85 -25.61
N SER A 257 -28.33 -14.81 -25.13
CA SER A 257 -28.75 -14.70 -23.73
C SER A 257 -30.03 -15.51 -23.51
N PRO A 258 -30.20 -16.21 -22.38
CA PRO A 258 -31.51 -16.46 -21.85
C PRO A 258 -31.72 -15.58 -20.61
N SER A 259 -32.68 -14.67 -20.76
CA SER A 259 -33.44 -14.04 -19.69
C SER A 259 -34.64 -14.93 -19.40
N GLU A 260 -34.97 -15.17 -18.12
CA GLU A 260 -36.32 -15.44 -17.56
C GLU A 260 -36.21 -15.51 -16.01
N PRO A 261 -37.30 -15.37 -15.23
CA PRO A 261 -38.20 -14.23 -15.16
C PRO A 261 -38.31 -13.67 -13.72
N VAL A 262 -38.83 -12.45 -13.61
CA VAL A 262 -39.25 -11.82 -12.34
C VAL A 262 -40.52 -12.51 -11.85
N GLY A 263 -40.45 -13.11 -10.66
CA GLY A 263 -41.57 -13.74 -9.96
C GLY A 263 -41.74 -13.19 -8.54
N ASP A 264 -42.81 -12.41 -8.39
CA ASP A 264 -43.69 -12.18 -7.23
C ASP A 264 -43.14 -11.95 -5.80
N LEU A 265 -43.53 -10.81 -5.23
CA LEU A 265 -43.29 -10.38 -3.86
C LEU A 265 -44.52 -10.72 -3.00
N THR A 266 -44.47 -11.81 -2.23
CA THR A 266 -45.36 -11.99 -1.07
C THR A 266 -44.66 -12.67 0.11
N ASP A 267 -44.82 -12.04 1.27
CA ASP A 267 -44.85 -12.57 2.64
C ASP A 267 -43.60 -13.22 3.28
N GLY A 268 -42.96 -12.42 4.14
CA GLY A 268 -43.04 -12.69 5.59
C GLY A 268 -42.38 -13.95 6.14
N ASN A 269 -41.04 -14.08 6.04
CA ASN A 269 -40.22 -14.65 7.12
C ASN A 269 -38.73 -14.34 6.90
N ALA A 270 -38.22 -13.33 7.61
CA ALA A 270 -36.80 -13.02 7.65
C ALA A 270 -36.04 -14.04 8.52
N GLN A 271 -35.93 -15.26 8.01
CA GLN A 271 -34.81 -16.14 8.31
C GLN A 271 -34.10 -16.34 6.98
N ALA A 272 -33.11 -15.47 6.74
CA ALA A 272 -32.07 -15.75 5.77
C ALA A 272 -31.41 -17.07 6.21
N LYS A 273 -31.87 -18.18 5.61
CA LYS A 273 -31.18 -19.45 5.61
C LYS A 273 -29.86 -19.21 4.89
N LEU A 274 -28.85 -18.86 5.67
CA LEU A 274 -27.46 -19.03 5.30
C LEU A 274 -27.29 -20.51 4.92
N GLY A 275 -27.15 -20.78 3.64
CA GLY A 275 -26.73 -22.08 3.14
C GLY A 275 -25.28 -22.36 3.58
N PRO A 276 -24.67 -23.48 3.16
CA PRO A 276 -23.33 -23.88 3.59
C PRO A 276 -22.26 -22.93 3.02
N ASP A 277 -22.12 -21.77 3.66
CA ASP A 277 -21.05 -20.80 3.48
C ASP A 277 -19.81 -21.34 4.19
N ASP A 278 -18.86 -21.86 3.41
CA ASP A 278 -17.63 -22.51 3.90
C ASP A 278 -16.87 -21.58 4.87
N PHE A 279 -16.75 -20.28 4.55
CA PHE A 279 -16.08 -19.32 5.43
C PHE A 279 -16.76 -19.17 6.80
N ALA A 280 -18.04 -18.77 6.82
CA ALA A 280 -18.72 -18.39 8.06
C ALA A 280 -18.89 -19.58 9.02
N SER A 281 -19.11 -20.76 8.46
CA SER A 281 -19.20 -22.01 9.22
C SER A 281 -17.85 -22.38 9.81
N ASN A 282 -16.78 -22.38 9.00
CA ASN A 282 -15.42 -22.69 9.44
C ASN A 282 -14.92 -21.75 10.53
N LEU A 283 -15.18 -20.45 10.40
CA LEU A 283 -14.79 -19.47 11.42
C LEU A 283 -15.56 -19.72 12.71
N ARG A 284 -16.89 -19.88 12.67
CA ARG A 284 -17.68 -20.15 13.88
C ARG A 284 -17.25 -21.44 14.58
N ASP A 285 -16.96 -22.49 13.82
CA ASP A 285 -16.52 -23.77 14.38
C ASP A 285 -15.13 -23.67 15.00
N TYR A 286 -14.23 -22.90 14.38
CA TYR A 286 -12.94 -22.56 14.99
C TYR A 286 -13.11 -21.78 16.30
N LEU A 287 -14.02 -20.80 16.34
CA LEU A 287 -14.27 -20.01 17.55
C LEU A 287 -14.84 -20.86 18.70
N LYS A 288 -15.66 -21.87 18.38
CA LYS A 288 -16.20 -22.83 19.36
C LYS A 288 -15.18 -23.87 19.86
N SER A 289 -14.13 -24.13 19.08
CA SER A 289 -13.12 -25.12 19.45
C SER A 289 -12.24 -24.64 20.61
N PHE A 290 -11.97 -25.53 21.57
CA PHE A 290 -10.98 -25.30 22.63
C PHE A 290 -9.54 -25.52 22.15
N ALA A 291 -9.35 -26.39 21.14
CA ALA A 291 -8.05 -26.66 20.54
C ALA A 291 -7.90 -25.86 19.23
N ARG A 292 -7.50 -24.60 19.35
CA ARG A 292 -7.36 -23.68 18.22
C ARG A 292 -5.93 -23.66 17.68
N GLN A 293 -5.81 -23.71 16.35
CA GLN A 293 -4.56 -23.46 15.64
C GLN A 293 -4.38 -21.94 15.44
N PRO A 294 -3.41 -21.29 16.11
CA PRO A 294 -3.31 -19.82 16.13
C PRO A 294 -3.07 -19.19 14.75
N ASP A 295 -2.50 -19.95 13.81
CA ASP A 295 -2.16 -19.49 12.46
C ASP A 295 -3.14 -19.96 11.38
N ARG A 296 -4.34 -20.41 11.78
CA ARG A 296 -5.35 -20.85 10.81
C ARG A 296 -5.90 -19.64 10.03
N GLU A 297 -5.71 -19.68 8.72
CA GLU A 297 -6.30 -18.74 7.77
C GLU A 297 -7.72 -19.16 7.36
N PHE A 298 -8.59 -18.17 7.22
CA PHE A 298 -9.96 -18.30 6.71
C PHE A 298 -10.11 -17.41 5.46
N PRO A 299 -10.01 -17.96 4.24
CA PRO A 299 -10.09 -17.18 3.01
C PRO A 299 -11.50 -16.59 2.83
N LEU A 300 -11.57 -15.32 2.41
CA LEU A 300 -12.78 -14.62 2.03
C LEU A 300 -12.97 -14.67 0.52
N ARG A 301 -14.19 -14.96 0.07
CA ARG A 301 -14.60 -14.89 -1.33
C ARG A 301 -14.98 -13.45 -1.68
N ILE A 302 -14.00 -12.69 -2.17
CA ILE A 302 -14.14 -11.27 -2.53
C ILE A 302 -13.60 -11.05 -3.94
N ASN A 303 -14.33 -10.27 -4.75
CA ASN A 303 -13.91 -9.91 -6.10
C ASN A 303 -13.42 -8.45 -6.15
N PHE A 304 -12.31 -8.23 -6.84
CA PHE A 304 -11.71 -6.91 -7.07
C PHE A 304 -11.82 -6.51 -8.54
N GLU A 305 -11.83 -5.20 -8.82
CA GLU A 305 -11.82 -4.66 -10.18
C GLU A 305 -10.41 -4.75 -10.78
N GLY A 306 -10.19 -5.76 -11.64
CA GLY A 306 -8.90 -5.98 -12.32
C GLY A 306 -7.74 -6.17 -11.33
N SER A 307 -6.64 -5.43 -11.55
CA SER A 307 -5.48 -5.39 -10.65
C SER A 307 -5.60 -4.38 -9.50
N SER A 308 -6.75 -3.72 -9.35
CA SER A 308 -6.93 -2.70 -8.30
C SER A 308 -7.33 -3.30 -6.94
N ALA A 309 -7.39 -2.43 -5.93
CA ALA A 309 -7.94 -2.73 -4.62
C ALA A 309 -9.44 -2.42 -4.47
N LYS A 310 -10.09 -1.98 -5.55
CA LYS A 310 -11.52 -1.65 -5.50
C LYS A 310 -12.36 -2.93 -5.46
N ILE A 311 -13.09 -3.12 -4.36
CA ILE A 311 -13.98 -4.26 -4.15
C ILE A 311 -15.25 -4.06 -4.98
N LEU A 312 -15.57 -5.03 -5.85
CA LEU A 312 -16.73 -4.98 -6.73
C LEU A 312 -18.06 -5.09 -5.98
N ASN A 313 -18.08 -5.85 -4.89
CA ASN A 313 -19.25 -6.00 -4.02
C ASN A 313 -18.88 -5.84 -2.55
N PRO A 314 -18.96 -4.63 -1.99
CA PRO A 314 -18.73 -4.38 -0.55
C PRO A 314 -19.72 -5.10 0.38
N SER A 315 -20.82 -5.64 -0.16
CA SER A 315 -21.79 -6.50 0.54
C SER A 315 -21.58 -7.99 0.22
N ALA A 316 -20.35 -8.39 -0.15
CA ALA A 316 -19.99 -9.78 -0.33
C ALA A 316 -20.42 -10.61 0.91
N PRO A 317 -21.05 -11.79 0.71
CA PRO A 317 -21.58 -12.61 1.81
C PRO A 317 -20.58 -12.85 2.94
N ASP A 318 -19.31 -13.14 2.60
CA ASP A 318 -18.27 -13.42 3.58
C ASP A 318 -17.89 -12.20 4.44
N ILE A 319 -17.85 -11.00 3.84
CA ILE A 319 -17.59 -9.74 4.59
C ILE A 319 -18.76 -9.45 5.53
N VAL A 320 -20.00 -9.64 5.07
CA VAL A 320 -21.20 -9.45 5.90
C VAL A 320 -21.23 -10.47 7.04
N ALA A 321 -20.91 -11.74 6.77
CA ALA A 321 -20.83 -12.78 7.78
C ALA A 321 -19.73 -12.51 8.81
N LEU A 322 -18.55 -12.07 8.37
CA LEU A 322 -17.44 -11.69 9.25
C LEU A 322 -17.84 -10.53 10.17
N ALA A 323 -18.42 -9.46 9.63
CA ALA A 323 -18.89 -8.33 10.42
C ALA A 323 -19.91 -8.78 11.48
N LYS A 324 -20.87 -9.64 11.09
CA LYS A 324 -21.86 -10.20 12.02
C LYS A 324 -21.21 -11.03 13.13
N ILE A 325 -20.26 -11.92 12.80
CA ILE A 325 -19.52 -12.72 13.79
C ILE A 325 -18.75 -11.80 14.75
N MET A 326 -18.10 -10.76 14.25
CA MET A 326 -17.37 -9.80 15.10
C MET A 326 -18.30 -8.96 15.99
N GLN A 327 -19.52 -8.66 15.54
CA GLN A 327 -20.55 -8.02 16.37
C GLN A 327 -21.07 -8.96 17.46
N GLU A 328 -21.27 -10.25 17.14
CA GLU A 328 -21.68 -11.30 18.09
C GLU A 328 -20.60 -11.61 19.14
N HIS A 329 -19.32 -11.37 18.82
CA HIS A 329 -18.18 -11.63 19.69
C HIS A 329 -17.35 -10.36 19.93
N PRO A 330 -17.72 -9.49 20.90
CA PRO A 330 -17.05 -8.20 21.13
C PRO A 330 -15.54 -8.24 21.41
N ASN A 331 -15.05 -9.36 21.95
CA ASN A 331 -13.63 -9.57 22.28
C ASN A 331 -12.81 -10.17 21.12
N LEU A 332 -13.46 -10.51 20.00
CA LEU A 332 -12.79 -11.07 18.83
C LEU A 332 -11.95 -9.98 18.14
N SER A 333 -10.65 -10.21 18.02
CA SER A 333 -9.75 -9.41 17.17
C SER A 333 -9.19 -10.27 16.05
N ILE A 334 -9.07 -9.71 14.86
CA ILE A 334 -8.64 -10.40 13.65
C ILE A 334 -7.48 -9.68 12.95
N ALA A 335 -6.74 -10.44 12.15
CA ALA A 335 -5.83 -9.95 11.13
C ALA A 335 -6.41 -10.28 9.75
N ILE A 336 -6.38 -9.29 8.85
CA ILE A 336 -6.73 -9.42 7.45
C ILE A 336 -5.42 -9.44 6.68
N GLU A 337 -5.19 -10.51 5.93
CA GLU A 337 -3.95 -10.74 5.19
C GLU A 337 -4.29 -10.80 3.71
N GLY A 338 -3.71 -9.88 2.91
CA GLY A 338 -3.94 -9.80 1.48
C GLY A 338 -2.81 -10.43 0.69
N HIS A 339 -3.14 -11.24 -0.32
CA HIS A 339 -2.18 -11.84 -1.24
C HIS A 339 -2.57 -11.49 -2.68
N VAL A 340 -1.56 -11.30 -3.52
CA VAL A 340 -1.72 -11.09 -4.96
C VAL A 340 -0.91 -12.11 -5.76
N LYS A 341 -1.13 -12.14 -7.07
CA LYS A 341 -0.43 -13.04 -7.97
C LYS A 341 1.03 -12.62 -8.12
N GLY A 342 1.96 -13.56 -7.92
CA GLY A 342 3.41 -13.33 -8.00
C GLY A 342 4.00 -13.35 -9.40
N GLU A 343 3.48 -12.52 -10.30
CA GLU A 343 3.97 -12.43 -11.69
C GLU A 343 4.57 -11.05 -12.05
N GLY A 344 4.61 -10.11 -11.09
CA GLY A 344 5.00 -8.71 -11.26
C GLY A 344 6.12 -8.24 -10.33
N ASN A 345 6.17 -6.93 -10.10
CA ASN A 345 7.15 -6.30 -9.20
C ASN A 345 6.74 -6.53 -7.75
N GLU A 346 7.62 -7.12 -6.93
CA GLU A 346 7.37 -7.44 -5.52
C GLU A 346 6.86 -6.24 -4.71
N ILE A 347 7.31 -5.02 -5.01
CA ILE A 347 6.85 -3.80 -4.34
C ILE A 347 5.43 -3.43 -4.76
N GLU A 348 5.13 -3.48 -6.06
CA GLU A 348 3.78 -3.20 -6.58
C GLU A 348 2.78 -4.24 -6.09
N GLU A 349 3.20 -5.51 -6.04
CA GLU A 349 2.41 -6.60 -5.48
C GLU A 349 2.16 -6.40 -4.00
N GLN A 350 3.19 -6.02 -3.26
CA GLN A 350 3.08 -5.65 -1.87
C GLN A 350 2.08 -4.50 -1.73
N GLU A 351 2.18 -3.41 -2.51
CA GLU A 351 1.22 -2.28 -2.56
C GLU A 351 -0.21 -2.76 -2.74
N VAL A 352 -0.49 -3.47 -3.83
CA VAL A 352 -1.86 -3.93 -4.16
C VAL A 352 -2.40 -4.86 -3.07
N SER A 353 -1.57 -5.77 -2.55
CA SER A 353 -1.98 -6.69 -1.50
C SER A 353 -2.39 -5.96 -0.20
N GLN A 354 -1.67 -4.90 0.16
CA GLN A 354 -2.00 -4.08 1.34
C GLN A 354 -3.27 -3.27 1.09
N GLU A 355 -3.39 -2.63 -0.08
CA GLU A 355 -4.59 -1.85 -0.41
C GLU A 355 -5.85 -2.72 -0.40
N ARG A 356 -5.77 -3.96 -0.90
CA ARG A 356 -6.87 -4.93 -0.84
C ARG A 356 -7.23 -5.29 0.61
N ALA A 357 -6.25 -5.53 1.48
CA ALA A 357 -6.49 -5.81 2.89
C ALA A 357 -7.11 -4.60 3.62
N ASP A 358 -6.60 -3.39 3.35
CA ASP A 358 -7.09 -2.14 3.90
C ASP A 358 -8.54 -1.86 3.45
N ALA A 359 -8.90 -2.17 2.21
CA ALA A 359 -10.25 -2.02 1.69
C ALA A 359 -11.26 -2.91 2.44
N VAL A 360 -10.89 -4.15 2.76
CA VAL A 360 -11.75 -5.05 3.57
C VAL A 360 -11.87 -4.54 5.00
N ARG A 361 -10.76 -4.10 5.60
CA ARG A 361 -10.77 -3.47 6.93
C ARG A 361 -11.74 -2.30 6.96
N GLU A 362 -11.65 -1.40 5.98
CA GLU A 362 -12.49 -0.21 5.89
C GLU A 362 -13.99 -0.55 5.85
N ILE A 363 -14.37 -1.55 5.05
CA ILE A 363 -15.77 -2.01 5.01
C ILE A 363 -16.24 -2.52 6.38
N LEU A 364 -15.39 -3.22 7.14
CA LEU A 364 -15.74 -3.69 8.49
C LEU A 364 -15.90 -2.52 9.47
N LEU A 365 -15.08 -1.48 9.36
CA LEU A 365 -15.24 -0.25 10.16
C LEU A 365 -16.58 0.42 9.86
N GLN A 366 -16.95 0.55 8.58
CA GLN A 366 -18.24 1.09 8.15
C GLN A 366 -19.42 0.25 8.65
N LYS A 367 -19.22 -1.06 8.84
CA LYS A 367 -20.20 -1.97 9.47
C LYS A 367 -20.17 -1.92 11.01
N GLY A 368 -19.44 -0.98 11.60
CA GLY A 368 -19.46 -0.70 13.04
C GLY A 368 -18.46 -1.52 13.87
N ILE A 369 -17.47 -2.17 13.25
CA ILE A 369 -16.40 -2.84 13.99
C ILE A 369 -15.35 -1.82 14.42
N ALA A 370 -14.93 -1.86 15.69
CA ALA A 370 -13.92 -0.93 16.21
C ALA A 370 -12.53 -1.16 15.57
N ALA A 371 -11.84 -0.07 15.24
CA ALA A 371 -10.57 -0.09 14.51
C ALA A 371 -9.44 -0.86 15.21
N ASN A 372 -9.45 -0.89 16.54
CA ASN A 372 -8.47 -1.63 17.36
C ASN A 372 -8.66 -3.16 17.33
N ARG A 373 -9.76 -3.66 16.74
CA ARG A 373 -10.06 -5.09 16.62
C ARG A 373 -9.62 -5.70 15.29
N ILE A 374 -9.11 -4.87 14.36
CA ILE A 374 -8.76 -5.29 13.01
C ILE A 374 -7.39 -4.75 12.64
N THR A 375 -6.45 -5.65 12.37
CA THR A 375 -5.19 -5.33 11.69
C THR A 375 -5.28 -5.75 10.23
N ALA A 376 -4.74 -4.96 9.30
CA ALA A 376 -4.69 -5.30 7.88
C ALA A 376 -3.24 -5.27 7.39
N THR A 377 -2.81 -6.31 6.70
CA THR A 377 -1.44 -6.49 6.23
C THR A 377 -1.46 -7.06 4.82
N GLY A 378 -0.81 -6.37 3.89
CA GLY A 378 -0.45 -6.94 2.60
C GLY A 378 0.70 -7.93 2.78
N MET A 379 0.58 -9.10 2.20
CA MET A 379 1.58 -10.16 2.25
C MET A 379 2.37 -10.26 0.94
N GLY A 380 2.08 -9.39 -0.03
CA GLY A 380 2.66 -9.43 -1.37
C GLY A 380 2.18 -10.67 -2.13
N SER A 381 3.07 -11.24 -2.93
CA SER A 381 2.77 -12.48 -3.63
C SER A 381 2.71 -13.67 -2.68
N ALA A 382 1.70 -14.51 -2.86
CA ALA A 382 1.68 -15.82 -2.20
C ALA A 382 2.87 -16.65 -2.70
N LYS A 383 3.57 -17.36 -1.80
CA LYS A 383 4.52 -18.40 -2.22
C LYS A 383 3.75 -19.43 -3.05
N GLU A 384 4.24 -19.70 -4.26
CA GLU A 384 3.62 -20.64 -5.20
C GLU A 384 3.25 -21.95 -4.48
N VAL A 385 1.96 -22.30 -4.50
CA VAL A 385 1.52 -23.65 -4.14
C VAL A 385 2.15 -24.61 -5.16
N PRO A 386 2.99 -25.57 -4.75
CA PRO A 386 3.65 -26.48 -5.68
C PRO A 386 2.65 -27.18 -6.61
N GLU A 387 3.05 -27.39 -7.86
CA GLU A 387 2.30 -28.18 -8.83
C GLU A 387 2.12 -29.62 -8.30
N GLY A 388 0.97 -29.89 -7.68
CA GLY A 388 0.67 -31.22 -7.16
C GLY A 388 -0.62 -31.35 -6.35
N GLU A 389 -1.16 -30.26 -5.78
CA GLU A 389 -2.25 -30.39 -4.78
C GLU A 389 -3.49 -29.52 -5.03
N ALA A 390 -3.65 -28.92 -6.21
CA ALA A 390 -4.85 -28.12 -6.52
C ALA A 390 -5.57 -28.61 -7.78
N GLU A 391 -6.71 -29.27 -7.56
CA GLU A 391 -7.70 -29.55 -8.59
C GLU A 391 -8.25 -28.21 -9.13
N LYS A 392 -7.94 -27.91 -10.41
CA LYS A 392 -8.41 -26.76 -11.22
C LYS A 392 -7.69 -25.42 -11.02
N LYS A 393 -7.46 -24.74 -12.15
CA LYS A 393 -6.75 -23.45 -12.29
C LYS A 393 -7.39 -22.30 -11.51
N GLU A 394 -8.72 -22.32 -11.34
CA GLU A 394 -9.46 -21.33 -10.54
C GLU A 394 -9.17 -21.46 -9.05
N GLN A 395 -9.04 -22.67 -8.51
CA GLN A 395 -8.68 -22.87 -7.11
C GLN A 395 -7.26 -22.35 -6.83
N ARG A 396 -6.32 -22.55 -7.76
CA ARG A 396 -4.96 -21.97 -7.68
C ARG A 396 -4.93 -20.44 -7.75
N GLN A 397 -5.81 -19.84 -8.54
CA GLN A 397 -5.94 -18.39 -8.62
C GLN A 397 -6.54 -17.82 -7.33
N MET A 398 -7.54 -18.51 -6.75
CA MET A 398 -8.04 -18.19 -5.41
C MET A 398 -6.97 -18.39 -4.35
N ASP A 399 -6.11 -19.41 -4.46
CA ASP A 399 -5.06 -19.65 -3.48
C ASP A 399 -3.98 -18.56 -3.56
N ASN A 400 -3.66 -18.01 -4.73
CA ASN A 400 -2.59 -17.00 -4.86
C ASN A 400 -3.09 -15.55 -4.76
N GLU A 401 -4.32 -15.24 -5.16
CA GLU A 401 -4.98 -13.93 -5.00
C GLU A 401 -6.12 -14.03 -3.97
N ARG A 402 -5.78 -13.98 -2.67
CA ARG A 402 -6.76 -14.12 -1.59
C ARG A 402 -6.69 -12.98 -0.58
N ILE A 403 -7.84 -12.70 0.03
CA ILE A 403 -7.89 -12.10 1.36
C ILE A 403 -8.18 -13.22 2.35
N SER A 404 -7.30 -13.39 3.33
CA SER A 404 -7.47 -14.32 4.45
C SER A 404 -7.77 -13.56 5.73
N VAL A 405 -8.55 -14.19 6.61
CA VAL A 405 -8.75 -13.73 8.00
C VAL A 405 -8.03 -14.69 8.94
N ARG A 406 -7.36 -14.15 9.94
CA ARG A 406 -6.78 -14.92 11.05
C ARG A 406 -7.26 -14.35 12.38
N VAL A 407 -7.54 -15.23 13.34
CA VAL A 407 -7.98 -14.80 14.67
C VAL A 407 -6.75 -14.46 15.51
N VAL A 408 -6.64 -13.21 15.94
CA VAL A 408 -5.54 -12.70 16.79
C VAL A 408 -5.87 -12.90 18.26
N ASN A 409 -7.10 -12.57 18.65
CA ASN A 409 -7.57 -12.74 20.01
C ASN A 409 -9.04 -13.16 20.02
N PHE A 410 -9.38 -14.04 20.94
CA PHE A 410 -10.75 -14.46 21.22
C PHE A 410 -10.79 -14.97 22.66
N GLN A 411 -11.28 -14.13 23.56
CA GLN A 411 -11.50 -14.46 24.98
C GLN A 411 -12.95 -14.26 25.36
#